data_AF-A0A957WGF3-F1
#
_entry.id   AF-A0A957WGF3-F1
#
_cell.length_a   1.000
_cell.length_b   1.000
_cell.length_c   1.000
_cell.angle_alpha   90.00
_cell.angle_beta   90.00
_cell.angle_gamma   90.00
#
_symmetry.space_group_name_H-M   'P 1'
#
loop_
_entity.id
_entity.type
_entity.pdbx_description
1 polymer ?
#
loop_
_entity_poly.entity_id
_entity_poly.type
_entity_poly.pdbx_seq_one_letter_code
_entity_poly.pdbx_strand_id
1 'polypeptide(L)'
;MKKKRQFTKAPLAQFVAIIALSISIFLIVDLGRRAAANYRTQREAEQLSQEVEAARQYQTKLLAQRTYAASDLYVEEVARQELKWAKAGETVVVVLPTYEQTSLAPGKADVKKSPFVAKTPEQAWWQLFFGDAPPAAGSP
;
A
#
# COMPACT_ATOMS: atom_id res chain seq x y z
N MET A 1 -39.41 54.09 69.99
CA MET A 1 -39.02 53.50 68.69
C MET A 1 -37.55 53.08 68.73
N LYS A 2 -37.26 51.77 68.77
CA LYS A 2 -35.89 51.25 68.94
C LYS A 2 -35.23 51.01 67.57
N LYS A 3 -34.37 51.93 67.13
CA LYS A 3 -33.49 51.73 65.96
C LYS A 3 -32.39 50.75 66.36
N LYS A 4 -32.49 49.49 65.92
CA LYS A 4 -31.41 48.50 66.02
C LYS A 4 -30.24 48.99 65.17
N ARG A 5 -29.23 49.51 65.86
CA ARG A 5 -27.90 49.81 65.33
C ARG A 5 -27.26 48.51 64.85
N GLN A 6 -27.37 48.21 63.56
CA GLN A 6 -26.61 47.16 62.89
C GLN A 6 -25.21 47.71 62.59
N PHE A 7 -24.31 47.67 63.58
CA PHE A 7 -22.90 47.95 63.38
C PHE A 7 -22.12 46.63 63.20
N THR A 8 -21.27 46.63 62.15
CA THR A 8 -19.95 45.96 62.10
C THR A 8 -19.85 44.43 62.21
N LYS A 9 -20.38 43.69 61.22
CA LYS A 9 -19.85 42.36 60.84
C LYS A 9 -19.37 42.24 59.38
N ALA A 10 -19.50 43.31 58.60
CA ALA A 10 -19.10 43.35 57.19
C ALA A 10 -17.58 43.20 56.93
N PRO A 11 -16.65 43.80 57.69
CA PRO A 11 -15.23 43.79 57.29
C PRO A 11 -14.57 42.41 57.41
N LEU A 12 -14.91 41.64 58.45
CA LEU A 12 -14.38 40.28 58.61
C LEU A 12 -14.95 39.32 57.56
N ALA A 13 -16.27 39.36 57.34
CA ALA A 13 -16.93 38.53 56.34
C ALA A 13 -16.44 38.86 54.92
N GLN A 14 -16.22 40.14 54.61
CA GLN A 14 -15.67 40.58 53.33
C GLN A 14 -14.21 40.14 53.16
N PHE A 15 -13.39 40.19 54.21
CA PHE A 15 -12.01 39.69 54.16
C PHE A 15 -11.95 38.18 53.93
N VAL A 16 -12.78 37.41 54.65
CA VAL A 16 -12.92 35.96 54.45
C VAL A 16 -13.41 35.64 53.03
N ALA A 17 -14.37 36.39 52.51
CA ALA A 17 -14.87 36.20 51.14
C ALA A 17 -13.78 36.46 50.09
N ILE A 18 -12.95 37.50 50.26
CA ILE A 18 -11.83 37.80 49.36
C ILE A 18 -10.78 36.68 49.42
N ILE A 19 -10.45 36.18 50.61
CA ILE A 19 -9.51 35.05 50.75
C ILE A 19 -10.09 33.80 50.08
N ALA A 20 -11.35 33.46 50.35
CA ALA A 20 -12.01 32.30 49.76
C ALA A 20 -12.04 32.40 48.23
N LEU A 21 -12.36 33.58 47.69
CA LEU A 21 -12.35 33.84 46.26
C LEU A 21 -10.94 33.69 45.67
N SER A 22 -9.92 34.24 46.35
CA SER A 22 -8.52 34.13 45.93
C SER A 22 -8.06 32.67 45.89
N ILE A 23 -8.36 31.89 46.94
CA ILE A 23 -8.06 30.45 46.99
C ILE A 23 -8.82 29.71 45.88
N SER A 24 -10.08 30.04 45.65
CA SER A 24 -10.88 29.40 44.61
C SER A 24 -10.31 29.66 43.21
N ILE A 25 -9.90 30.89 42.91
CA ILE A 25 -9.25 31.24 41.64
C ILE A 25 -7.91 30.51 41.52
N PHE A 26 -7.11 30.49 42.59
CA PHE A 26 -5.84 29.77 42.61
C PHE A 26 -6.02 28.27 42.32
N LEU A 27 -7.00 27.63 42.95
CA LEU A 27 -7.32 26.23 42.71
C LEU A 27 -7.77 25.97 41.27
N ILE A 28 -8.63 26.81 40.70
CA ILE A 28 -9.06 26.65 39.29
C ILE A 28 -7.86 26.71 38.36
N VAL A 29 -6.94 27.64 38.59
CA VAL A 29 -5.71 27.76 37.77
C VAL A 29 -4.79 26.56 37.95
N ASP A 30 -4.57 26.10 39.19
CA ASP A 30 -3.71 24.94 39.47
C ASP A 30 -4.28 23.65 38.88
N LEU A 31 -5.58 23.40 39.08
CA LEU A 31 -6.28 22.24 38.52
C LEU A 31 -6.25 22.31 36.99
N GLY A 32 -6.49 23.47 36.38
CA GLY A 32 -6.42 23.66 34.94
C GLY A 32 -5.03 23.34 34.39
N ARG A 33 -3.97 23.83 35.05
CA ARG A 33 -2.57 23.55 34.67
C ARG A 33 -2.23 22.07 34.81
N ARG A 34 -2.61 21.42 35.93
CA ARG A 34 -2.40 19.98 36.14
C ARG A 34 -3.16 19.13 35.13
N ALA A 35 -4.43 19.46 34.85
CA ALA A 35 -5.22 18.77 33.86
C ALA A 35 -4.59 18.87 32.46
N ALA A 36 -4.14 20.07 32.08
CA ALA A 36 -3.45 20.28 30.81
C ALA A 36 -2.13 19.51 30.71
N ALA A 37 -1.32 19.48 31.77
CA ALA A 37 -0.09 18.71 31.82
C ALA A 37 -0.35 17.20 31.69
N ASN A 38 -1.29 16.67 32.47
CA ASN A 38 -1.67 15.26 32.42
C ASN A 38 -2.19 14.86 31.03
N TYR A 39 -3.01 15.72 30.41
CA TYR A 39 -3.53 15.45 29.06
C TYR A 39 -2.42 15.35 28.01
N ARG A 40 -1.40 16.24 28.08
CA ARG A 40 -0.25 16.20 27.16
C ARG A 40 0.57 14.92 27.36
N THR A 41 0.87 14.57 28.61
CA THR A 41 1.60 13.34 28.91
C THR A 41 0.84 12.09 28.48
N GLN A 42 -0.48 12.05 28.68
CA GLN A 42 -1.31 10.93 28.22
C GLN A 42 -1.31 10.81 26.69
N ARG A 43 -1.44 11.93 25.98
CA ARG A 43 -1.37 11.96 24.51
C ARG A 43 -0.03 11.45 23.99
N GLU A 44 1.07 11.87 24.59
CA GLU A 44 2.41 11.40 24.21
C GLU A 44 2.57 9.90 24.50
N ALA A 45 2.09 9.43 25.65
CA ALA A 45 2.11 8.01 25.99
C ALA A 45 1.27 7.17 25.02
N GLU A 46 0.09 7.64 24.64
CA GLU A 46 -0.77 7.00 23.64
C GLU A 46 -0.07 6.93 22.28
N GLN A 47 0.54 8.02 21.82
CA GLN A 47 1.29 8.06 20.56
C GLN A 47 2.44 7.07 20.55
N LEU A 48 3.27 7.06 21.60
CA LEU A 48 4.37 6.11 21.73
C LEU A 48 3.86 4.67 21.75
N SER A 49 2.76 4.40 22.45
CA SER A 49 2.18 3.06 22.52
C SER A 49 1.75 2.56 21.14
N GLN A 50 1.16 3.43 20.31
CA GLN A 50 0.76 3.10 18.95
C GLN A 50 1.97 2.82 18.05
N GLU A 51 3.04 3.61 18.19
CA GLU A 51 4.28 3.39 17.45
C GLU A 51 4.94 2.06 17.81
N VAL A 52 4.98 1.71 19.11
CA VAL A 52 5.50 0.42 19.57
C VAL A 52 4.68 -0.74 19.00
N GLU A 53 3.35 -0.66 19.02
CA GLU A 53 2.51 -1.72 18.48
C GLU A 53 2.67 -1.85 16.96
N ALA A 54 2.76 -0.75 16.22
CA ALA A 54 3.06 -0.78 14.78
C ALA A 54 4.42 -1.43 14.49
N ALA A 55 5.45 -1.09 15.27
CA ALA A 55 6.78 -1.67 15.13
C ALA A 55 6.78 -3.18 15.42
N ARG A 56 6.04 -3.63 16.46
CA ARG A 56 5.89 -5.06 16.79
C ARG A 56 5.19 -5.84 15.69
N GLN A 57 4.13 -5.29 15.13
CA GLN A 57 3.43 -5.91 13.99
C GLN A 57 4.35 -6.04 12.78
N TYR A 58 5.11 -4.99 12.48
CA TYR A 58 6.08 -4.99 11.38
C TYR A 58 7.18 -6.02 11.60
N GLN A 59 7.75 -6.09 12.81
CA GLN A 59 8.74 -7.10 13.18
C GLN A 59 8.18 -8.52 13.00
N THR A 60 6.93 -8.76 13.44
CA THR A 60 6.28 -10.07 13.31
C THR A 60 6.13 -10.46 11.85
N LYS A 61 5.71 -9.52 11.00
CA LYS A 61 5.61 -9.73 9.54
C LYS A 61 6.97 -10.05 8.92
N LEU A 62 8.02 -9.32 9.28
CA LEU A 62 9.37 -9.57 8.78
C LEU A 62 9.91 -10.92 9.23
N LEU A 63 9.66 -11.32 10.48
CA LEU A 63 10.05 -12.64 10.97
C LEU A 63 9.34 -13.75 10.21
N ALA A 64 8.03 -13.61 9.94
CA ALA A 64 7.27 -14.57 9.15
C ALA A 64 7.82 -14.69 7.71
N GLN A 65 8.15 -13.57 7.07
CA GLN A 65 8.77 -13.55 5.73
C GLN A 65 10.14 -14.22 5.75
N ARG A 66 10.96 -13.94 6.76
CA ARG A 66 12.27 -14.57 6.92
C ARG A 66 12.14 -16.08 7.10
N THR A 67 11.21 -16.55 7.93
CA THR A 67 10.98 -17.99 8.13
C THR A 67 10.50 -18.66 6.86
N TYR A 68 9.64 -18.00 6.08
CA TYR A 68 9.21 -18.52 4.77
C TYR A 68 10.37 -18.59 3.78
N ALA A 69 11.15 -17.52 3.64
CA ALA A 69 12.32 -17.49 2.76
C ALA A 69 13.40 -18.51 3.15
N ALA A 70 13.48 -18.89 4.43
CA ALA A 70 14.39 -19.93 4.93
C ALA A 70 13.83 -21.36 4.79
N SER A 71 12.60 -21.53 4.30
CA SER A 71 11.94 -22.84 4.19
C SER A 71 12.25 -23.54 2.88
N ASP A 72 12.21 -24.88 2.89
CA ASP A 72 12.37 -25.70 1.68
C ASP A 72 11.28 -25.42 0.64
N LEU A 73 10.07 -25.04 1.07
CA LEU A 73 8.99 -24.67 0.16
C LEU A 73 9.37 -23.46 -0.71
N TYR A 74 10.04 -22.46 -0.14
CA TYR A 74 10.52 -21.32 -0.90
C TYR A 74 11.59 -21.74 -1.92
N VAL A 75 12.49 -22.64 -1.55
CA VAL A 75 13.50 -23.20 -2.45
C VAL A 75 12.85 -23.96 -3.61
N GLU A 76 11.84 -24.78 -3.34
CA GLU A 76 11.10 -25.51 -4.38
C GLU A 76 10.31 -24.58 -5.30
N GLU A 77 9.69 -23.53 -4.77
CA GLU A 77 8.97 -22.53 -5.55
C GLU A 77 9.90 -21.78 -6.52
N VAL A 78 11.05 -21.29 -6.02
CA VAL A 78 12.06 -20.60 -6.82
C VAL A 78 12.67 -21.56 -7.86
N ALA A 79 12.96 -22.81 -7.46
CA ALA A 79 13.47 -23.82 -8.37
C ALA A 79 12.51 -24.06 -9.55
N ARG A 80 11.20 -24.18 -9.29
CA ARG A 80 10.20 -24.42 -10.34
C ARG A 80 9.91 -23.18 -11.18
N GLN A 81 9.74 -22.02 -10.56
CA GLN A 81 9.26 -20.82 -11.25
C GLN A 81 10.36 -20.06 -11.97
N GLU A 82 11.49 -19.85 -11.31
CA GLU A 82 12.58 -19.04 -11.84
C GLU A 82 13.60 -19.89 -12.59
N LEU A 83 13.96 -21.04 -12.02
CA LEU A 83 15.03 -21.88 -12.56
C LEU A 83 14.51 -22.99 -13.49
N LYS A 84 13.19 -23.26 -13.49
CA LYS A 84 12.54 -24.38 -14.20
C LYS A 84 13.19 -25.74 -13.88
N TRP A 85 13.71 -25.87 -12.67
CA TRP A 85 14.31 -27.09 -12.13
C TRP A 85 13.25 -27.94 -11.44
N ALA A 86 13.45 -29.25 -11.49
CA ALA A 86 12.64 -30.24 -10.78
C ALA A 86 13.52 -31.08 -9.86
N LYS A 87 12.90 -31.72 -8.87
CA LYS A 87 13.62 -32.56 -7.89
C LYS A 87 14.20 -33.79 -8.59
N ALA A 88 15.24 -34.39 -8.01
CA ALA A 88 15.83 -35.61 -8.56
C ALA A 88 14.77 -36.73 -8.66
N GLY A 89 14.50 -37.20 -9.89
CA GLY A 89 13.47 -38.20 -10.19
C GLY A 89 12.13 -37.66 -10.70
N GLU A 90 11.96 -36.33 -10.81
CA GLU A 90 10.76 -35.67 -11.34
C GLU A 90 10.97 -35.26 -12.82
N THR A 91 9.94 -35.38 -13.66
CA THR A 91 10.00 -35.07 -15.10
C THR A 91 9.42 -33.68 -15.39
N VAL A 92 10.23 -32.76 -15.91
CA VAL A 92 9.76 -31.43 -16.35
C VAL A 92 9.01 -31.57 -17.68
N VAL A 93 7.71 -31.28 -17.69
CA VAL A 93 6.90 -31.25 -18.91
C VAL A 93 6.78 -29.81 -19.40
N VAL A 94 7.33 -29.52 -20.59
CA VAL A 94 7.15 -28.23 -21.27
C VAL A 94 6.05 -28.41 -22.31
N VAL A 95 4.91 -27.76 -22.10
CA VAL A 95 3.83 -27.72 -23.11
C VAL A 95 4.25 -26.72 -24.18
N LEU A 96 4.68 -27.24 -25.33
CA LEU A 96 4.84 -26.43 -26.52
C LEU A 96 3.44 -26.08 -27.04
N PRO A 97 3.16 -24.83 -27.40
CA PRO A 97 1.95 -24.51 -28.12
C PRO A 97 1.98 -25.29 -29.43
N THR A 98 1.04 -26.23 -29.61
CA THR A 98 0.77 -26.82 -30.90
C THR A 98 0.33 -25.68 -31.82
N TYR A 99 1.22 -25.21 -32.69
CA TYR A 99 0.76 -24.59 -33.92
C TYR A 99 -0.06 -25.68 -34.59
N GLU A 100 -1.38 -25.49 -34.65
CA GLU A 100 -2.27 -26.26 -35.48
C GLU A 100 -1.63 -26.35 -36.86
N GLN A 101 -0.91 -27.45 -37.12
CA GLN A 101 -0.64 -27.88 -38.47
C GLN A 101 -2.02 -28.28 -39.00
N THR A 102 -2.77 -27.28 -39.46
CA THR A 102 -3.95 -27.49 -40.28
C THR A 102 -3.51 -28.38 -41.42
N SER A 103 -3.80 -29.67 -41.29
CA SER A 103 -3.73 -30.62 -42.37
C SER A 103 -4.62 -30.05 -43.47
N LEU A 104 -4.00 -29.60 -44.55
CA LEU A 104 -4.70 -29.15 -45.76
C LEU A 104 -5.41 -30.37 -46.37
N ALA A 105 -6.58 -30.70 -45.86
CA ALA A 105 -7.62 -31.31 -46.67
C ALA A 105 -7.89 -30.32 -47.82
N PRO A 106 -7.98 -30.77 -49.09
CA PRO A 106 -8.20 -29.89 -50.23
C PRO A 106 -9.66 -29.43 -50.26
N GLY A 107 -9.99 -28.55 -49.32
CA GLY A 107 -11.24 -27.81 -49.25
C GLY A 107 -11.02 -26.42 -49.83
N LYS A 108 -11.70 -26.15 -50.93
CA LYS A 108 -11.71 -24.90 -51.69
C LYS A 108 -11.77 -23.68 -50.76
N ALA A 109 -10.69 -22.92 -50.72
CA ALA A 109 -10.68 -21.55 -50.25
C ALA A 109 -10.23 -20.68 -51.41
N ASP A 110 -11.20 -19.99 -52.02
CA ASP A 110 -10.98 -18.81 -52.84
C ASP A 110 -10.32 -17.74 -51.97
N VAL A 111 -9.00 -17.80 -51.88
CA VAL A 111 -8.19 -16.68 -51.46
C VAL A 111 -7.51 -16.21 -52.73
N LYS A 112 -7.91 -15.04 -53.24
CA LYS A 112 -7.11 -14.27 -54.19
C LYS A 112 -5.76 -13.98 -53.51
N LYS A 113 -4.83 -14.93 -53.60
CA LYS A 113 -3.42 -14.69 -53.31
C LYS A 113 -2.95 -13.74 -54.39
N SER A 114 -2.70 -12.48 -54.02
CA SER A 114 -1.93 -11.58 -54.87
C SER A 114 -0.59 -12.27 -55.15
N PRO A 115 -0.20 -12.49 -56.42
CA PRO A 115 1.01 -13.25 -56.78
C PRO A 115 2.28 -12.41 -56.62
N PHE A 116 2.30 -11.50 -55.65
CA PHE A 116 3.44 -10.64 -55.42
C PHE A 116 4.58 -11.43 -54.77
N VAL A 117 5.64 -11.67 -55.53
CA VAL A 117 6.89 -12.26 -55.04
C VAL A 117 7.84 -11.12 -54.69
N ALA A 118 8.09 -10.92 -53.40
CA ALA A 118 9.03 -9.92 -52.91
C ALA A 118 10.44 -10.19 -53.49
N LYS A 119 11.02 -9.18 -54.14
CA LYS A 119 12.36 -9.26 -54.73
C LYS A 119 13.44 -8.66 -53.82
N THR A 120 13.04 -7.81 -52.86
CA THR A 120 13.96 -7.17 -51.91
C THR A 120 13.55 -7.47 -50.47
N PRO A 121 14.50 -7.44 -49.52
CA PRO A 121 14.20 -7.67 -48.10
C PRO A 121 13.15 -6.71 -47.53
N GLU A 122 13.15 -5.45 -47.98
CA GLU A 122 12.18 -4.44 -47.55
C GLU A 122 10.74 -4.77 -47.98
N GLN A 123 10.57 -5.31 -49.20
CA GLN A 123 9.26 -5.78 -49.68
C GLN A 123 8.75 -6.98 -48.88
N ALA A 124 9.65 -7.85 -48.42
CA ALA A 124 9.30 -8.99 -47.58
C ALA A 124 8.85 -8.54 -46.18
N TRP A 125 9.53 -7.56 -45.58
CA TRP A 125 9.10 -6.96 -44.32
C TRP A 125 7.75 -6.28 -44.43
N TRP A 126 7.52 -5.50 -45.49
CA TRP A 126 6.23 -4.84 -45.71
C TRP A 126 5.07 -5.84 -45.76
N GLN A 127 5.25 -6.93 -46.50
CA GLN A 127 4.24 -7.97 -46.62
C GLN A 127 3.92 -8.63 -45.27
N LEU A 128 4.92 -8.78 -44.38
CA LEU A 128 4.71 -9.37 -43.05
C LEU A 128 3.80 -8.50 -42.18
N PHE A 129 3.95 -7.18 -42.25
CA PHE A 129 3.20 -6.25 -41.41
C PHE A 129 1.83 -5.86 -41.99
N PHE A 130 1.70 -5.81 -43.32
CA PHE A 130 0.50 -5.25 -43.97
C PHE A 130 -0.27 -6.24 -44.86
N GLY A 131 0.32 -7.39 -45.20
CA GLY A 131 -0.38 -8.47 -45.93
C GLY A 131 -0.55 -8.24 -47.43
N ASP A 132 -0.08 -7.12 -47.97
CA ASP A 132 -0.12 -6.77 -49.39
C ASP A 132 1.24 -6.28 -49.92
N ALA A 133 1.30 -5.98 -51.22
CA ALA A 133 2.49 -5.45 -51.85
C ALA A 133 2.66 -3.98 -51.45
N PRO A 134 3.89 -3.53 -51.10
CA PRO A 134 4.12 -2.13 -50.79
C PRO A 134 3.67 -1.25 -51.96
N PRO A 135 3.07 -0.07 -51.70
CA PRO A 135 2.71 0.85 -52.76
C PRO A 135 3.97 1.15 -53.56
N ALA A 136 3.92 0.93 -54.88
CA ALA A 136 5.05 1.20 -55.76
C ALA A 136 5.44 2.67 -55.54
N ALA A 137 6.58 2.89 -54.90
CA ALA A 137 7.14 4.22 -54.76
C ALA A 137 7.41 4.71 -56.18
N GLY A 138 6.52 5.56 -56.68
CA GLY A 138 6.69 6.28 -57.93
C GLY A 138 8.05 6.95 -57.87
N SER A 139 8.98 6.47 -58.68
CA SER A 139 10.16 7.26 -59.02
C SER A 139 9.65 8.46 -59.83
N PRO A 140 10.20 9.66 -59.64
CA PRO A 140 9.81 10.86 -60.38
C PRO A 140 9.94 10.69 -61.90
#